data_AF-A0A7V1F908-F1
#
_entry.id   AF-A0A7V1F908-F1
#
_cell.length_a   1.000
_cell.length_b   1.000
_cell.length_c   1.000
_cell.angle_alpha   90.00
_cell.angle_beta   90.00
_cell.angle_gamma   90.00
#
_symmetry.space_group_name_H-M   'P 1'
#
loop_
_entity.id
_entity.type
_entity.pdbx_description
1 polymer ?
#
loop_
_entity_poly.entity_id
_entity_poly.type
_entity_poly.pdbx_seq_one_letter_code
_entity_poly.pdbx_strand_id
1 'polypeptide(L)'
;MKTQTINPEISQGNRLFYNELFRALEKESGLLGELLKNYELQREALIKNDLQGFVKNLEEQQILVWEADASEKTRKALLENRFPERAIEDLTLTDILESAPDDIKRALREQQNRMKDLIRKVNLYRDTNRRLIQKSLEMLNYRIKLLTQWGERFYNQNGDSENEVPKLVNKQV
;
A
#
# COMPACT_ATOMS: atom_id res chain seq x y z
N MET A 1 -0.83 47.11 30.11
CA MET A 1 -0.77 46.01 29.12
C MET A 1 -2.07 45.23 29.23
N LYS A 2 -2.96 45.30 28.23
CA LYS A 2 -4.24 44.58 28.25
C LYS A 2 -3.96 43.13 27.84
N THR A 3 -4.06 42.21 28.79
CA THR A 3 -4.20 40.78 28.52
C THR A 3 -5.47 40.58 27.69
N GLN A 4 -5.32 40.24 26.41
CA GLN A 4 -6.43 39.78 25.59
C GLN A 4 -6.90 38.45 26.16
N THR A 5 -8.01 38.49 26.88
CA THR A 5 -8.75 37.31 27.32
C THR A 5 -9.24 36.59 26.05
N ILE A 6 -8.56 35.53 25.65
CA ILE A 6 -8.98 34.68 24.54
C ILE A 6 -10.35 34.08 24.92
N ASN A 7 -11.36 34.35 24.10
CA ASN A 7 -12.73 33.90 24.33
C ASN A 7 -12.78 32.35 24.42
N PRO A 8 -13.25 31.76 25.53
CA PRO A 8 -13.20 30.31 25.75
C PRO A 8 -13.93 29.48 24.67
N GLU A 9 -14.95 30.02 24.02
CA GLU A 9 -15.66 29.36 22.91
C GLU A 9 -14.78 29.17 21.67
N ILE A 10 -13.94 30.17 21.35
CA ILE A 10 -12.97 30.11 20.25
C ILE A 10 -11.86 29.09 20.57
N SER A 11 -11.49 28.97 21.84
CA SER A 11 -10.51 27.97 22.31
C SER A 11 -11.04 26.54 22.22
N GLN A 12 -12.32 26.32 22.56
CA GLN A 12 -12.95 25.00 22.47
C GLN A 12 -13.18 24.54 21.02
N GLY A 13 -13.70 25.42 20.15
CA GLY A 13 -13.89 25.10 18.73
C GLY A 13 -12.58 24.75 18.01
N ASN A 14 -11.49 25.45 18.35
CA ASN A 14 -10.17 25.17 17.78
C ASN A 14 -9.64 23.79 18.23
N ARG A 15 -9.82 23.43 19.51
CA ARG A 15 -9.41 22.11 20.02
C ARG A 15 -10.22 20.96 19.42
N LEU A 16 -11.53 21.15 19.20
CA LEU A 16 -12.39 20.14 18.58
C LEU A 16 -11.90 19.78 17.17
N PHE A 17 -11.61 20.78 16.33
CA PHE A 17 -11.05 20.56 15.00
C PHE A 17 -9.78 19.70 15.02
N TYR A 18 -8.81 20.03 15.88
CA TYR A 18 -7.56 19.27 15.94
C TYR A 18 -7.76 17.84 16.43
N ASN A 19 -8.69 17.60 17.35
CA ASN A 19 -9.02 16.26 17.79
C ASN A 19 -9.69 15.44 16.68
N GLU A 20 -10.57 16.05 15.89
CA GLU A 20 -11.17 15.42 14.71
C GLU A 20 -10.12 15.10 13.65
N LEU A 21 -9.20 16.03 13.39
CA LEU A 21 -8.08 15.81 12.47
C LEU A 21 -7.19 14.67 12.96
N PHE A 22 -6.86 14.64 14.26
CA PHE A 22 -6.08 13.56 14.85
C PHE A 22 -6.77 12.20 14.66
N ARG A 23 -8.08 12.11 14.94
CA ARG A 23 -8.87 10.88 14.73
C ARG A 23 -8.90 10.45 13.27
N ALA A 24 -9.02 11.38 12.33
CA ALA A 24 -8.96 11.08 10.91
C ALA A 24 -7.59 10.49 10.51
N LEU A 25 -6.50 11.11 10.96
CA LEU A 25 -5.13 10.62 10.72
C LEU A 25 -4.85 9.28 11.44
N GLU A 26 -5.47 9.05 12.61
CA GLU A 26 -5.43 7.78 13.34
C GLU A 26 -6.09 6.66 12.56
N LYS A 27 -7.30 6.91 12.06
CA LYS A 27 -8.02 5.97 11.19
C LYS A 27 -7.21 5.65 9.93
N GLU A 28 -6.71 6.66 9.22
CA GLU A 28 -5.88 6.47 8.02
C GLU A 28 -4.61 5.64 8.33
N SER A 29 -3.98 5.86 9.49
CA SER A 29 -2.82 5.07 9.92
C SER A 29 -3.17 3.64 10.27
N GLY A 30 -4.35 3.40 10.86
CA GLY A 30 -4.88 2.06 11.12
C GLY A 30 -5.03 1.28 9.80
N LEU A 31 -5.70 1.89 8.82
CA LEU A 31 -5.90 1.32 7.48
C LEU A 31 -4.56 1.03 6.78
N LEU A 32 -3.58 1.94 6.88
CA LEU A 32 -2.23 1.68 6.36
C LEU A 32 -1.53 0.51 7.06
N GLY A 33 -1.74 0.35 8.36
CA GLY A 33 -1.23 -0.79 9.14
C GLY A 33 -1.85 -2.11 8.72
N GLU A 34 -3.16 -2.13 8.50
CA GLU A 34 -3.88 -3.31 7.99
C GLU A 34 -3.44 -3.66 6.57
N LEU A 35 -3.26 -2.65 5.71
CA LEU A 35 -2.75 -2.84 4.35
C LEU A 35 -1.32 -3.39 4.35
N LEU A 36 -0.45 -2.92 5.26
CA LEU A 36 0.89 -3.48 5.43
C LEU A 36 0.84 -4.96 5.82
N LYS A 37 0.00 -5.32 6.79
CA LYS A 37 -0.18 -6.72 7.22
C LYS A 37 -0.71 -7.57 6.07
N ASN A 38 -1.66 -7.05 5.29
CA ASN A 38 -2.15 -7.76 4.12
C ASN A 38 -1.04 -7.97 3.07
N TYR A 39 -0.19 -6.97 2.81
CA TYR A 39 0.95 -7.16 1.91
C TYR A 39 1.97 -8.19 2.44
N GLU A 40 2.16 -8.28 3.76
CA GLU A 40 2.97 -9.33 4.39
C GLU A 40 2.39 -10.72 4.13
N LEU A 41 1.08 -10.90 4.33
CA LEU A 41 0.37 -12.14 4.04
C LEU A 41 0.40 -12.49 2.55
N GLN A 42 0.25 -11.49 1.67
CA GLN A 42 0.37 -11.67 0.22
C GLN A 42 1.77 -12.18 -0.16
N ARG A 43 2.83 -11.66 0.48
CA ARG A 43 4.19 -12.14 0.26
C ARG A 43 4.32 -13.61 0.65
N GLU A 44 3.78 -13.99 1.80
CA GLU A 44 3.81 -15.40 2.23
C GLU A 44 3.06 -16.31 1.27
N ALA A 45 1.89 -15.91 0.80
CA ALA A 45 1.11 -16.67 -0.17
C ALA A 45 1.90 -16.87 -1.48
N LEU A 46 2.56 -15.81 -1.97
CA LEU A 46 3.44 -15.89 -3.16
C LEU A 46 4.60 -16.86 -2.96
N ILE A 47 5.28 -16.82 -1.81
CA ILE A 47 6.41 -17.72 -1.52
C ILE A 47 5.94 -19.19 -1.44
N LYS A 48 4.76 -19.41 -0.86
CA LYS A 48 4.17 -20.75 -0.66
C LYS A 48 3.44 -21.26 -1.91
N ASN A 49 3.35 -20.48 -2.99
CA ASN A 49 2.50 -20.74 -4.15
C ASN A 49 1.03 -20.98 -3.78
N ASP A 50 0.56 -20.35 -2.72
CA ASP A 50 -0.83 -20.41 -2.27
C ASP A 50 -1.68 -19.42 -3.06
N LEU A 51 -2.23 -19.89 -4.18
CA LEU A 51 -3.07 -19.07 -5.07
C LEU A 51 -4.35 -18.61 -4.38
N GLN A 52 -4.95 -19.45 -3.53
CA GLN A 52 -6.20 -19.12 -2.85
C GLN A 52 -5.96 -18.01 -1.81
N GLY A 53 -4.91 -18.14 -1.00
CA GLY A 53 -4.49 -17.09 -0.07
C GLY A 53 -4.13 -15.80 -0.81
N PHE A 54 -3.46 -15.88 -1.96
CA PHE A 54 -3.15 -14.71 -2.77
C PHE A 54 -4.40 -13.97 -3.26
N VAL A 55 -5.39 -14.68 -3.81
CA VAL A 55 -6.65 -14.07 -4.28
C VAL A 55 -7.41 -13.43 -3.13
N LYS A 56 -7.55 -14.13 -1.99
CA LYS A 56 -8.18 -13.57 -0.79
C LYS A 56 -7.50 -12.27 -0.34
N ASN A 57 -6.18 -12.23 -0.34
CA ASN A 57 -5.45 -11.02 0.03
C ASN A 57 -5.76 -9.86 -0.94
N LEU A 58 -5.95 -10.10 -2.24
CA LEU A 58 -6.32 -9.06 -3.21
C LEU A 58 -7.72 -8.49 -2.95
N GLU A 59 -8.69 -9.34 -2.61
CA GLU A 59 -10.06 -8.91 -2.27
C GLU A 59 -10.05 -8.00 -1.03
N GLU A 60 -9.30 -8.41 0.01
CA GLU A 60 -9.10 -7.61 1.21
C GLU A 60 -8.40 -6.27 0.91
N GLN A 61 -7.38 -6.25 0.03
CA GLN A 61 -6.73 -5.00 -0.41
C GLN A 61 -7.73 -4.05 -1.04
N GLN A 62 -8.64 -4.55 -1.88
CA GLN A 62 -9.63 -3.72 -2.54
C GLN A 62 -10.58 -3.03 -1.55
N ILE A 63 -10.96 -3.74 -0.49
CA ILE A 63 -11.78 -3.19 0.60
C ILE A 63 -10.98 -2.12 1.36
N LEU A 64 -9.74 -2.43 1.76
CA LEU A 64 -8.88 -1.50 2.50
C LEU A 64 -8.60 -0.21 1.72
N VAL A 65 -8.40 -0.31 0.41
CA VAL A 65 -8.20 0.85 -0.47
C VAL A 65 -9.46 1.71 -0.53
N TRP A 66 -10.64 1.09 -0.62
CA TRP A 66 -11.91 1.82 -0.63
C TRP A 66 -12.16 2.54 0.71
N GLU A 67 -11.88 1.88 1.83
CA GLU A 67 -11.99 2.49 3.16
C GLU A 67 -10.99 3.63 3.36
N ALA A 68 -9.78 3.50 2.83
CA ALA A 68 -8.76 4.54 2.84
C ALA A 68 -9.20 5.77 2.04
N ASP A 69 -9.75 5.58 0.84
CA ASP A 69 -10.28 6.68 0.01
C ASP A 69 -11.45 7.40 0.71
N ALA A 70 -12.36 6.65 1.35
CA ALA A 70 -13.45 7.24 2.12
C ALA A 70 -12.95 8.04 3.34
N SER A 71 -11.92 7.53 4.02
CA SER A 71 -11.28 8.22 5.15
C SER A 71 -10.58 9.50 4.70
N GLU A 72 -9.86 9.45 3.57
CA GLU A 72 -9.18 10.61 2.99
C GLU A 72 -10.18 11.71 2.61
N LYS A 73 -11.31 11.34 2.00
CA LYS A 73 -12.39 12.28 1.67
C LYS A 73 -12.94 12.97 2.91
N THR A 74 -13.12 12.23 4.01
CA THR A 74 -13.58 12.81 5.28
C THR A 74 -12.55 13.80 5.84
N ARG A 75 -11.26 13.45 5.80
CA ARG A 75 -10.19 14.36 6.22
C ARG A 75 -10.12 15.61 5.34
N LYS A 76 -10.27 15.47 4.02
CA LYS A 76 -10.30 16.60 3.08
C LYS A 76 -11.46 17.55 3.37
N ALA A 77 -12.68 17.03 3.54
CA ALA A 77 -13.84 17.82 3.91
C ALA A 77 -13.64 18.58 5.24
N LEU A 78 -13.01 17.94 6.24
CA LEU A 78 -12.66 18.60 7.50
C LEU A 78 -11.70 19.78 7.29
N LEU A 79 -10.71 19.63 6.41
CA LEU A 79 -9.74 20.70 6.10
C LEU A 79 -10.37 21.83 5.29
N GLU A 80 -11.18 21.52 4.28
CA GLU A 80 -11.98 22.49 3.50
C GLU A 80 -12.86 23.36 4.41
N ASN A 81 -13.58 22.73 5.34
CA ASN A 81 -14.44 23.46 6.28
C ASN A 81 -13.66 24.40 7.20
N ARG A 82 -12.42 24.04 7.56
CA ARG A 82 -11.58 24.85 8.45
C ARG A 82 -10.84 25.95 7.71
N PHE A 83 -10.43 25.71 6.47
CA PHE A 83 -9.60 26.59 5.66
C PHE A 83 -10.23 26.84 4.28
N PRO A 84 -11.42 27.45 4.20
CA PRO A 84 -12.18 27.57 2.95
C PRO A 84 -11.50 28.45 1.89
N GLU A 85 -10.55 29.30 2.30
CA GLU A 85 -9.83 30.22 1.41
C GLU A 85 -8.54 29.60 0.82
N ARG A 86 -8.20 28.36 1.18
CA ARG A 86 -6.99 27.67 0.70
C ARG A 86 -7.36 26.41 -0.05
N ALA A 87 -6.66 26.15 -1.14
CA ALA A 87 -6.70 24.84 -1.79
C ALA A 87 -6.11 23.78 -0.84
N ILE A 88 -6.76 22.62 -0.72
CA ILE A 88 -6.27 21.54 0.17
C ILE A 88 -4.90 21.05 -0.30
N GLU A 89 -4.66 21.05 -1.60
CA GLU A 89 -3.40 20.60 -2.20
C GLU A 89 -2.19 21.41 -1.70
N ASP A 90 -2.42 22.66 -1.29
CA ASP A 90 -1.39 23.56 -0.78
C ASP A 90 -1.26 23.48 0.76
N LEU A 91 -2.15 22.78 1.44
CA LEU A 91 -2.14 22.64 2.90
C LEU A 91 -1.26 21.47 3.34
N THR A 92 -0.11 21.78 3.96
CA THR A 92 0.68 20.76 4.64
C THR A 92 0.28 20.62 6.09
N LEU A 93 0.46 19.42 6.66
CA LEU A 93 0.28 19.23 8.10
C LEU A 93 1.21 20.13 8.92
N THR A 94 2.38 20.50 8.38
CA THR A 94 3.29 21.46 9.01
C THR A 94 2.63 22.82 9.17
N ASP A 95 1.96 23.32 8.13
CA ASP A 95 1.25 24.61 8.15
C ASP A 95 0.10 24.60 9.16
N ILE A 96 -0.64 23.48 9.20
CA ILE A 96 -1.75 23.29 10.16
C ILE A 96 -1.24 23.29 11.61
N LEU A 97 -0.06 22.71 11.83
CA LEU A 97 0.53 22.59 13.16
C LEU A 97 0.99 23.92 13.74
N GLU A 98 1.34 24.93 12.95
CA GLU A 98 1.83 26.21 13.46
C GLU A 98 0.84 26.87 14.42
N SER A 99 -0.46 26.74 14.12
CA SER A 99 -1.57 27.30 14.90
C SER A 99 -2.17 26.34 15.93
N ALA A 100 -1.58 25.16 16.12
CA ALA A 100 -2.05 24.15 17.06
C ALA A 100 -1.54 24.38 18.49
N PRO A 101 -2.38 24.11 19.52
CA PRO A 101 -1.92 24.01 20.92
C PRO A 101 -0.75 23.03 21.07
N ASP A 102 0.21 23.32 21.94
CA ASP A 102 1.47 22.56 22.05
C ASP A 102 1.26 21.08 22.41
N ASP A 103 0.26 20.78 23.24
CA ASP A 103 -0.12 19.42 23.62
C ASP A 103 -0.59 18.59 22.40
N ILE A 104 -1.39 19.20 21.53
CA ILE A 104 -1.89 18.58 20.30
C ILE A 104 -0.81 18.52 19.23
N LYS A 105 0.01 19.56 19.12
CA LYS A 105 1.11 19.66 18.15
C LYS A 105 2.06 18.47 18.25
N ARG A 106 2.40 18.04 19.47
CA ARG A 106 3.24 16.86 19.69
C ARG A 106 2.56 15.58 19.19
N ALA A 107 1.32 15.34 19.58
CA ALA A 107 0.58 14.14 19.19
C ALA A 107 0.42 14.02 17.66
N LEU A 108 0.07 15.13 16.99
CA LEU A 108 -0.04 15.17 15.53
C LEU A 108 1.31 14.96 14.82
N ARG A 109 2.42 15.46 15.37
CA ARG A 109 3.76 15.19 14.82
C ARG A 109 4.17 13.73 14.95
N GLU A 110 3.90 13.12 16.11
CA GLU A 110 4.13 11.68 16.31
C GLU A 110 3.32 10.87 15.31
N GLN A 111 2.05 11.25 15.10
CA GLN A 111 1.17 10.61 14.14
C GLN A 111 1.65 10.78 12.69
N GLN A 112 2.13 11.97 12.32
CA GLN A 112 2.74 12.22 11.01
C GLN A 112 3.94 11.31 10.76
N ASN A 113 4.82 11.16 11.75
CA ASN A 113 6.01 10.32 11.64
C ASN A 113 5.63 8.85 11.50
N ARG A 114 4.63 8.40 12.27
CA ARG A 114 4.07 7.04 12.15
C ARG A 114 3.51 6.78 10.75
N MET A 115 2.73 7.71 10.20
CA MET A 115 2.21 7.60 8.84
C MET A 115 3.32 7.51 7.80
N LYS A 116 4.34 8.37 7.89
CA LYS A 116 5.49 8.35 6.98
C LYS A 116 6.20 6.99 6.99
N ASP A 117 6.43 6.41 8.17
CA ASP A 117 7.05 5.09 8.28
C ASP A 117 6.16 3.97 7.70
N LEU A 118 4.85 4.01 8.00
CA LEU A 118 3.89 3.05 7.44
C LEU A 118 3.82 3.12 5.91
N ILE A 119 3.71 4.32 5.33
CA ILE A 119 3.69 4.52 3.87
C ILE A 119 4.97 3.95 3.24
N ARG A 120 6.14 4.21 3.84
CA ARG A 120 7.41 3.65 3.38
C ARG A 120 7.40 2.13 3.39
N LYS A 121 6.93 1.51 4.47
CA LYS A 121 6.85 0.04 4.60
C LYS A 121 5.86 -0.57 3.61
N VAL A 122 4.67 0.02 3.47
CA VAL A 122 3.64 -0.40 2.49
C VAL A 122 4.23 -0.39 1.08
N ASN A 123 4.89 0.70 0.68
CA ASN A 123 5.53 0.81 -0.63
C ASN A 123 6.61 -0.26 -0.82
N LEU A 124 7.48 -0.47 0.17
CA LEU A 124 8.53 -1.48 0.11
C LEU A 124 7.96 -2.89 -0.11
N TYR A 125 6.91 -3.26 0.63
CA TYR A 125 6.28 -4.56 0.52
C TYR A 125 5.53 -4.73 -0.80
N ARG A 126 4.74 -3.74 -1.22
CA ARG A 126 4.07 -3.72 -2.52
C ARG A 126 5.07 -3.93 -3.66
N ASP A 127 6.17 -3.18 -3.66
CA ASP A 127 7.18 -3.25 -4.71
C ASP A 127 7.96 -4.58 -4.68
N THR A 128 8.13 -5.18 -3.50
CA THR A 128 8.71 -6.51 -3.35
C THR A 128 7.77 -7.58 -3.89
N ASN A 129 6.48 -7.54 -3.55
CA ASN A 129 5.49 -8.49 -4.03
C ASN A 129 5.31 -8.39 -5.55
N ARG A 130 5.29 -7.16 -6.11
CA ARG A 130 5.28 -6.94 -7.55
C ARG A 130 6.46 -7.60 -8.25
N ARG A 131 7.67 -7.47 -7.70
CA ARG A 131 8.88 -8.13 -8.25
C ARG A 131 8.80 -9.65 -8.16
N LEU A 132 8.24 -10.21 -7.09
CA LEU A 132 8.04 -11.65 -6.96
C LEU A 132 7.08 -12.17 -8.04
N ILE A 133 5.92 -11.52 -8.20
CA ILE A 133 4.94 -11.86 -9.23
C ILE A 133 5.58 -11.80 -10.63
N GLN A 134 6.31 -10.73 -10.93
CA GLN A 134 6.97 -10.57 -12.21
C GLN A 134 7.97 -11.70 -12.50
N LYS A 135 8.81 -12.05 -11.53
CA LYS A 135 9.77 -13.17 -11.68
C LYS A 135 9.07 -14.51 -11.91
N SER A 136 7.97 -14.77 -11.20
CA SER A 136 7.18 -15.98 -11.39
C SER A 136 6.60 -16.06 -12.81
N LEU A 137 6.09 -14.94 -13.34
CA LEU A 137 5.59 -14.87 -14.71
C LEU A 137 6.70 -15.06 -15.76
N GLU A 138 7.87 -14.44 -15.57
CA GLU A 138 9.03 -14.63 -16.45
C GLU A 138 9.45 -16.10 -16.51
N MET A 139 9.48 -16.78 -15.37
CA MET A 139 9.80 -18.20 -15.27
C MET A 139 8.76 -19.10 -15.94
N LEU A 140 7.47 -18.81 -15.79
CA LEU A 140 6.40 -19.52 -16.49
C LEU A 140 6.51 -19.33 -18.00
N ASN A 141 6.73 -18.11 -18.47
CA ASN A 141 6.89 -17.81 -19.89
C ASN A 141 8.11 -18.52 -20.50
N TYR A 142 9.23 -18.59 -19.77
CA TYR A 142 10.41 -19.35 -20.20
C TYR A 142 10.10 -20.85 -20.32
N ARG A 143 9.40 -21.43 -19.34
CA ARG A 143 9.01 -22.84 -19.35
C ARG A 143 8.05 -23.17 -20.49
N ILE A 144 7.06 -22.31 -20.75
CA ILE A 144 6.13 -22.46 -21.87
C ILE A 144 6.89 -22.44 -23.20
N LYS A 145 7.81 -21.49 -23.39
CA LYS A 145 8.64 -21.43 -24.61
C LYS A 145 9.46 -22.70 -24.84
N LEU A 146 10.03 -23.28 -23.79
CA LEU A 146 10.75 -24.55 -23.90
C LEU A 146 9.83 -25.69 -24.33
N LEU A 147 8.63 -25.79 -23.74
CA LEU A 147 7.65 -26.82 -24.08
C LEU A 147 7.15 -26.69 -25.52
N THR A 148 6.88 -25.47 -26.00
CA THR A 148 6.45 -25.24 -27.39
C THR A 148 7.56 -25.57 -28.38
N GLN A 149 8.81 -25.21 -28.09
CA GLN A 149 9.97 -25.55 -28.94
C GLN A 149 10.22 -27.06 -29.01
N TRP A 150 9.89 -27.81 -27.95
CA TRP A 150 9.96 -29.27 -27.97
C TRP A 150 8.84 -29.87 -28.81
N GLY A 151 7.61 -29.40 -28.67
CA GLY A 151 6.48 -29.86 -29.49
C GLY A 151 6.68 -29.70 -30.99
N GLU A 152 7.37 -28.64 -31.42
CA GLU A 152 7.72 -28.39 -32.84
C GLU A 152 8.84 -29.32 -33.36
N ARG A 153 9.70 -29.88 -32.48
CA ARG A 153 10.80 -30.77 -32.89
C ARG A 153 10.41 -32.25 -33.02
N PHE A 154 9.26 -32.66 -32.49
CA PHE A 154 8.85 -34.07 -32.49
C PHE A 154 7.90 -34.48 -33.62
N TYR A 155 7.49 -33.55 -34.48
CA TYR A 155 6.66 -33.84 -35.65
C TYR A 155 7.20 -33.11 -36.88
N ASN A 156 7.93 -33.82 -37.74
CA ASN A 156 8.12 -33.39 -39.12
C ASN A 156 6.79 -33.57 -39.89
N GLN A 157 6.58 -32.82 -40.97
CA GLN A 157 5.32 -32.83 -41.76
C GLN A 157 4.94 -34.20 -42.36
N ASN A 158 5.80 -35.22 -42.20
CA ASN A 158 5.60 -36.58 -42.68
C ASN A 158 5.29 -37.60 -41.57
N GLY A 159 5.21 -37.19 -40.30
CA GLY A 159 4.79 -38.07 -39.21
C GLY A 159 5.80 -39.15 -38.80
N ASP A 160 7.06 -39.03 -39.22
CA ASP A 160 8.13 -39.94 -38.80
C ASP A 160 8.84 -39.38 -37.57
N SER A 161 8.73 -40.07 -36.44
CA SER A 161 9.50 -39.76 -35.24
C SER A 161 10.99 -40.03 -35.48
N GLU A 162 11.80 -38.97 -35.56
CA GLU A 162 13.25 -39.10 -35.44
C GLU A 162 13.58 -39.59 -34.03
N ASN A 163 13.90 -40.88 -33.93
CA ASN A 163 14.44 -41.51 -32.74
C ASN A 163 15.85 -41.00 -32.47
N GLU A 164 15.98 -39.79 -31.94
CA GLU A 164 17.15 -39.41 -31.15
C GLU A 164 16.67 -38.84 -29.82
N VAL A 165 16.51 -39.73 -28.85
CA VAL A 165 16.36 -39.35 -27.45
C VAL A 165 17.58 -38.51 -27.08
N PRO A 166 17.42 -37.22 -26.69
CA PRO A 166 18.56 -36.44 -26.25
C PRO A 166 19.14 -37.11 -25.01
N LYS A 167 20.42 -37.49 -25.05
CA LYS A 167 21.13 -37.97 -23.87
C LYS A 167 21.02 -36.90 -22.79
N LEU A 168 20.18 -37.17 -21.79
CA LEU A 168 20.08 -36.35 -20.60
C LEU A 168 21.49 -36.24 -20.00
N VAL A 169 21.97 -35.01 -19.92
CA VAL A 169 23.24 -34.67 -19.27
C VAL A 169 23.16 -35.13 -17.83
N ASN A 170 23.75 -36.29 -17.57
CA ASN A 170 23.98 -36.79 -16.23
C ASN A 170 25.09 -35.93 -15.62
N LYS A 171 24.69 -34.87 -14.90
CA LYS A 171 25.59 -34.15 -13.98
C LYS A 171 25.25 -34.54 -12.57
N GLN A 172 25.69 -35.74 -12.18
CA GLN A 172 26.11 -36.01 -10.81
C GLN A 172 27.41 -36.84 -10.89
N VAL A 173 28.35 -36.41 -10.05
CA VAL A 173 29.71 -36.89 -9.73
C VAL A 173 30.03 -38.32 -10.16
#